data_AF-J6J1D8-F1
#
_entry.id   AF-J6J1D8-F1
#
_cell.length_a   1.000
_cell.length_b   1.000
_cell.length_c   1.000
_cell.angle_alpha   90.00
_cell.angle_beta   90.00
_cell.angle_gamma   90.00
#
_symmetry.space_group_name_H-M   'P 1'
#
loop_
_entity.id
_entity.type
_entity.pdbx_description
1 polymer ?
#
loop_
_entity_poly.entity_id
_entity_poly.type
_entity_poly.pdbx_seq_one_letter_code
_entity_poly.pdbx_strand_id
1 'polypeptide(L)'
;MRTIQTSHGKLIAALAQHDAIEVSLAGTSEFDLSLMQLLIAARRSAAKAGKTLCLTSPADGALKDALARAGFLAGDAEDRASDTALWTNGTGAR
;
A
#
# COMPACT_ATOMS: atom_id res chain seq x y z
N MET A 1 -7.97 -1.05 16.64
CA MET A 1 -9.04 -1.03 15.62
C MET A 1 -9.33 0.37 15.07
N ARG A 2 -9.76 1.40 15.84
CA ARG A 2 -10.17 2.74 15.31
C ARG A 2 -9.28 3.40 14.24
N THR A 3 -7.97 3.16 14.27
CA THR A 3 -7.01 3.73 13.31
C THR A 3 -7.27 3.23 11.88
N ILE A 4 -7.62 1.95 11.68
CA ILE A 4 -7.77 1.39 10.33
C ILE A 4 -9.02 1.90 9.62
N GLN A 5 -10.14 2.07 10.34
CA GLN A 5 -11.36 2.64 9.75
C GLN A 5 -11.13 4.10 9.32
N THR A 6 -10.35 4.86 10.10
CA THR A 6 -10.00 6.24 9.76
C THR A 6 -9.14 6.29 8.50
N SER A 7 -8.11 5.43 8.39
CA SER A 7 -7.27 5.34 7.20
C SER A 7 -8.06 4.92 5.97
N HIS A 8 -8.96 3.95 6.10
CA HIS A 8 -9.86 3.51 5.02
C HIS A 8 -10.76 4.66 4.53
N GLY A 9 -11.38 5.41 5.45
CA GLY A 9 -12.21 6.57 5.08
C GLY A 9 -11.43 7.63 4.31
N LYS A 10 -10.19 7.93 4.74
CA LYS A 10 -9.30 8.87 4.04
C LYS A 10 -8.94 8.38 2.62
N LEU A 11 -8.63 7.09 2.48
CA LEU A 11 -8.31 6.47 1.19
C LEU A 11 -9.49 6.55 0.21
N ILE A 12 -10.71 6.24 0.67
CA ILE A 12 -11.91 6.36 -0.17
C ILE A 12 -12.14 7.81 -0.59
N ALA A 13 -12.07 8.74 0.37
CA ALA A 13 -12.29 10.15 0.07
C ALA A 13 -11.26 10.71 -0.93
N ALA A 14 -10.00 10.26 -0.84
CA ALA A 14 -8.96 10.64 -1.78
C ALA A 14 -9.17 9.99 -3.16
N LEU A 15 -9.56 8.72 -3.24
CA LEU A 15 -9.86 8.02 -4.51
C LEU A 15 -11.06 8.62 -5.24
N ALA A 16 -12.02 9.19 -4.51
CA ALA A 16 -13.13 9.91 -5.10
C ALA A 16 -12.69 11.23 -5.77
N GLN A 17 -11.65 11.88 -5.25
CA GLN A 17 -11.23 13.23 -5.67
C GLN A 17 -10.05 13.24 -6.64
N HIS A 18 -9.24 12.18 -6.64
CA HIS A 18 -7.99 12.13 -7.40
C HIS A 18 -7.87 10.84 -8.20
N ASP A 19 -7.17 10.92 -9.34
CA ASP A 19 -6.88 9.77 -10.20
C ASP A 19 -5.53 9.13 -9.89
N ALA A 20 -4.66 9.85 -9.18
CA ALA A 20 -3.39 9.35 -8.69
C ALA A 20 -3.22 9.73 -7.21
N ILE A 21 -2.87 8.76 -6.38
CA ILE A 21 -2.67 8.95 -4.93
C ILE A 21 -1.30 8.40 -4.53
N GLU A 22 -0.59 9.20 -3.75
CA GLU A 22 0.64 8.78 -3.09
C GLU A 22 0.42 8.67 -1.58
N VAL A 23 0.80 7.53 -1.02
CA VAL A 23 0.69 7.27 0.41
C VAL A 23 2.08 7.35 1.03
N SER A 24 2.28 8.29 1.95
CA SER A 24 3.48 8.32 2.78
C SER A 24 3.27 7.53 4.06
N LEU A 25 4.22 6.64 4.36
CA LEU A 25 4.28 5.87 5.61
C LEU A 25 5.41 6.38 6.53
N ALA A 26 5.98 7.55 6.20
CA ALA A 26 7.05 8.16 6.99
C ALA A 26 6.61 8.40 8.44
N GLY A 27 7.51 8.12 9.38
CA GLY A 27 7.24 8.27 10.82
C GLY A 27 6.36 7.16 11.43
N THR A 28 5.96 6.15 10.65
CA THR A 28 5.29 4.95 11.18
C THR A 28 6.34 3.88 11.47
N SER A 29 6.36 3.36 12.71
CA SER A 29 7.32 2.32 13.13
C SER A 29 6.65 0.96 13.35
N GLU A 30 5.33 0.93 13.51
CA GLU A 30 4.55 -0.29 13.74
C GLU A 30 3.62 -0.52 12.56
N PHE A 31 3.79 -1.66 11.90
CA PHE A 31 2.99 -2.08 10.76
C PHE A 31 2.31 -3.40 11.10
N ASP A 32 0.98 -3.37 11.14
CA ASP A 32 0.16 -4.56 11.33
C ASP A 32 -0.39 -5.08 9.98
N LEU A 33 -0.83 -6.34 10.00
CA LEU A 33 -1.35 -7.02 8.82
C LEU A 33 -2.56 -6.29 8.20
N SER A 34 -3.42 -5.66 9.02
CA SER A 34 -4.63 -5.01 8.53
C SER A 34 -4.31 -3.74 7.73
N LEU A 35 -3.24 -3.01 8.10
CA LEU A 35 -2.74 -1.88 7.33
C LEU A 35 -2.23 -2.33 5.95
N MET A 36 -1.46 -3.41 5.89
CA MET A 36 -0.94 -3.95 4.62
C MET A 36 -2.08 -4.40 3.69
N GLN A 37 -3.05 -5.13 4.25
CA GLN A 37 -4.23 -5.59 3.52
C GLN A 37 -5.08 -4.43 3.02
N LEU A 38 -5.24 -3.36 3.83
CA LEU A 38 -5.96 -2.16 3.43
C LEU A 38 -5.30 -1.47 2.22
N LEU A 39 -3.98 -1.32 2.23
CA LEU A 39 -3.26 -0.67 1.12
C LEU A 39 -3.37 -1.47 -0.18
N ILE A 40 -3.28 -2.80 -0.11
CA ILE A 40 -3.48 -3.68 -1.27
C ILE A 40 -4.92 -3.57 -1.78
N ALA A 41 -5.91 -3.64 -0.88
CA ALA A 41 -7.32 -3.52 -1.26
C ALA A 41 -7.62 -2.16 -1.89
N ALA A 42 -7.07 -1.08 -1.34
CA ALA A 42 -7.21 0.26 -1.89
C ALA A 42 -6.56 0.39 -3.27
N ARG A 43 -5.35 -0.13 -3.46
CA ARG A 43 -4.68 -0.15 -4.76
C ARG A 43 -5.45 -0.93 -5.82
N ARG A 44 -5.96 -2.12 -5.47
CA ARG A 44 -6.80 -2.93 -6.36
C ARG A 44 -8.10 -2.20 -6.71
N SER A 45 -8.69 -1.50 -5.75
CA SER A 45 -9.89 -0.69 -5.98
C SER A 45 -9.60 0.50 -6.89
N ALA A 46 -8.47 1.16 -6.71
CA ALA A 46 -8.00 2.22 -7.60
C ALA A 46 -7.80 1.69 -9.04
N ALA A 47 -7.07 0.58 -9.20
CA ALA A 47 -6.82 -0.02 -10.51
C ALA A 47 -8.11 -0.41 -11.24
N LYS A 48 -9.10 -0.99 -10.53
CA LYS A 48 -10.43 -1.29 -11.09
C LYS A 48 -11.19 -0.05 -11.56
N ALA A 49 -10.92 1.11 -10.96
CA ALA A 49 -11.49 2.39 -11.33
C ALA A 49 -10.64 3.17 -12.37
N GLY A 50 -9.57 2.58 -12.91
CA GLY A 50 -8.64 3.26 -13.81
C GLY A 50 -7.72 4.29 -13.14
N LYS A 51 -7.62 4.23 -11.81
CA LYS A 51 -6.83 5.15 -10.96
C LYS A 51 -5.56 4.47 -10.45
N THR A 52 -4.61 5.26 -9.98
CA THR A 52 -3.34 4.78 -9.43
C THR A 52 -3.20 5.09 -7.95
N LEU A 53 -2.61 4.15 -7.21
CA LEU A 53 -2.20 4.32 -5.83
C LEU A 53 -0.81 3.72 -5.65
N CYS A 54 0.13 4.53 -5.18
CA CYS A 54 1.52 4.16 -4.96
C CYS A 54 2.00 4.61 -3.57
N LEU A 55 3.13 4.07 -3.11
CA LEU A 55 3.83 4.61 -1.94
C LEU A 55 4.77 5.75 -2.38
N THR A 56 4.99 6.73 -1.51
CA THR A 56 5.97 7.80 -1.79
C THR A 56 7.40 7.25 -1.89
N SER A 57 7.67 6.15 -1.17
CA SER A 57 8.97 5.50 -1.11
C SER A 57 8.80 3.98 -1.08
N PRO A 58 9.77 3.20 -1.59
CA PRO A 58 9.75 1.75 -1.43
C PRO A 58 9.69 1.37 0.05
N ALA A 59 9.12 0.19 0.33
CA ALA A 59 9.13 -0.39 1.66
C ALA A 59 10.56 -0.66 2.12
N ASP A 60 10.97 0.00 3.20
CA ASP A 60 12.25 -0.17 3.86
C ASP A 60 12.09 -0.48 5.36
N GLY A 61 13.21 -0.72 6.04
CA GLY A 61 13.29 -0.91 7.48
C GLY A 61 12.18 -1.78 8.08
N ALA A 62 11.47 -1.22 9.07
CA ALA A 62 10.41 -1.91 9.80
C ALA A 62 9.24 -2.38 8.92
N LEU A 63 8.91 -1.64 7.84
CA LEU A 63 7.86 -2.03 6.91
C LEU A 63 8.30 -3.24 6.08
N LYS A 64 9.53 -3.23 5.56
CA LYS A 64 10.10 -4.35 4.82
C LYS A 64 10.12 -5.63 5.65
N ASP A 65 10.57 -5.53 6.91
CA ASP A 65 10.61 -6.67 7.83
C ASP A 65 9.21 -7.21 8.13
N ALA A 66 8.23 -6.32 8.33
CA ALA A 66 6.86 -6.71 8.59
C ALA A 66 6.22 -7.39 7.36
N LEU A 67 6.47 -6.89 6.16
CA LEU A 67 6.03 -7.50 4.90
C LEU A 67 6.66 -8.88 4.67
N ALA A 68 7.95 -9.04 4.98
CA ALA A 68 8.66 -10.31 4.88
C ALA A 68 8.05 -11.36 5.84
N ARG A 69 7.86 -11.01 7.12
CA ARG A 69 7.24 -11.90 8.11
C ARG A 69 5.82 -12.30 7.74
N ALA A 70 5.06 -11.40 7.11
CA ALA A 70 3.69 -11.66 6.69
C ALA A 70 3.57 -12.31 5.30
N GLY A 71 4.69 -12.60 4.61
CA GLY A 71 4.70 -13.31 3.33
C GLY A 71 4.31 -12.46 2.12
N PHE A 72 4.33 -11.13 2.22
CA PHE A 72 3.96 -10.23 1.11
C PHE A 72 5.07 -10.05 0.06
N LEU A 73 6.31 -10.45 0.35
CA LEU A 73 7.46 -10.28 -0.55
C LEU A 73 7.84 -11.56 -1.31
N ALA A 74 7.21 -12.70 -1.02
CA ALA A 74 7.54 -13.99 -1.64
C ALA A 74 6.33 -14.51 -2.44
N GLY A 75 6.47 -14.64 -3.76
CA GLY A 75 5.49 -15.38 -4.56
C GLY A 75 5.56 -15.16 -6.07
N ASP A 76 5.57 -16.26 -6.81
CA ASP A 76 5.59 -16.35 -8.27
C ASP A 76 4.21 -16.23 -8.95
N ALA A 77 3.15 -15.87 -8.21
CA ALA A 77 1.82 -15.68 -8.79
C ALA A 77 1.66 -14.27 -9.37
N GLU A 78 1.18 -14.15 -10.61
CA GLU A 78 1.02 -12.87 -11.33
C GLU A 78 0.25 -11.79 -10.54
N ASP A 79 -0.85 -12.16 -9.89
CA ASP A 79 -1.63 -11.27 -9.02
C ASP A 79 -0.82 -10.78 -7.80
N ARG A 80 0.08 -11.64 -7.29
CA ARG A 80 0.96 -11.31 -6.18
C ARG A 80 2.13 -10.45 -6.64
N ALA A 81 2.67 -10.68 -7.84
CA ALA A 81 3.71 -9.83 -8.43
C ALA A 81 3.22 -8.38 -8.58
N SER A 82 1.96 -8.20 -9.00
CA SER A 82 1.32 -6.88 -9.07
C SER A 82 1.19 -6.21 -7.70
N ASP A 83 0.88 -6.96 -6.65
CA ASP A 83 0.77 -6.43 -5.28
C ASP A 83 2.16 -6.17 -4.67
N THR A 84 3.16 -7.00 -4.98
CA THR A 84 4.57 -6.81 -4.60
C THR A 84 5.12 -5.50 -5.16
N ALA A 85 4.72 -5.13 -6.38
CA ALA A 85 5.13 -3.88 -7.01
C ALA A 85 4.75 -2.63 -6.21
N LEU A 86 3.67 -2.66 -5.40
CA LEU A 86 3.32 -1.56 -4.49
C LEU A 86 4.42 -1.32 -3.45
N TRP A 87 5.03 -2.39 -2.95
CA TRP A 87 6.04 -2.33 -1.90
C TRP A 87 7.43 -2.02 -2.45
N THR A 88 7.73 -2.42 -3.69
CA THR A 88 9.06 -2.23 -4.27
C THR A 88 9.19 -0.93 -5.05
N ASN A 89 8.09 -0.37 -5.56
CA ASN A 89 8.11 0.82 -6.41
C ASN A 89 7.57 2.02 -5.61
N GLY A 90 8.45 2.96 -5.26
CA GLY A 90 8.05 4.27 -4.73
C GLY A 90 8.14 5.35 -5.80
N THR A 91 7.32 6.40 -5.72
CA THR A 91 7.42 7.54 -6.66
C THR A 91 8.78 8.24 -6.57
N GLY A 92 9.44 8.23 -5.41
CA GLY A 92 10.80 8.78 -5.22
C GLY A 92 11.96 7.94 -5.78
N ALA A 93 11.69 6.86 -6.51
CA ALA A 93 12.72 6.00 -7.11
C ALA A 93 13.03 6.34 -8.59
N ARG A 94 12.73 7.56 -9.03
CA ARG A 94 13.05 8.07 -10.37
C ARG A 94 13.84 9.37 -10.31
#